data_AF-A0A3B9FL01-F1
#
_entry.id   AF-A0A3B9FL01-F1
#
_cell.length_a   1.000
_cell.length_b   1.000
_cell.length_c   1.000
_cell.angle_alpha   90.00
_cell.angle_beta   90.00
_cell.angle_gamma   90.00
#
_symmetry.space_group_name_H-M   'P 1'
#
loop_
_entity.id
_entity.type
_entity.pdbx_description
1 polymer ?
#
loop_
_entity_poly.entity_id
_entity_poly.type
_entity_poly.pdbx_seq_one_letter_code
_entity_poly.pdbx_strand_id
1 'polypeptide(L)'
;MISYKDEDHQMPPIGKLADDQIATLAEWIKRGLPFDPKDEVTYHHEEEENFSNTIVNERTKAHWAYVKPVDHAPPKGTGAKHPIDAFILERLNKERLPANGPADAATLLRRAHFDLVGLPPKIEEVDSFLKD
;
A
#
# COMPACT_ATOMS: atom_id res chain seq x y z
N MET A 1 26.17 10.98 -7.04
CA MET A 1 26.96 12.19 -7.36
C MET A 1 26.16 13.36 -6.80
N ILE A 2 26.70 14.19 -5.89
CA ILE A 2 25.96 15.32 -5.28
C ILE A 2 25.92 16.55 -6.22
N SER A 3 26.42 16.39 -7.45
CA SER A 3 26.47 17.46 -8.43
C SER A 3 25.18 17.49 -9.24
N TYR A 4 24.48 18.61 -9.17
CA TYR A 4 23.34 18.98 -10.01
C TYR A 4 23.78 19.36 -11.43
N LYS A 5 24.71 18.59 -12.02
CA LYS A 5 25.24 18.81 -13.38
C LYS A 5 24.54 17.96 -14.44
N ASP A 6 23.76 16.97 -14.00
CA ASP A 6 23.04 16.02 -14.83
C ASP A 6 21.55 16.14 -14.49
N GLU A 7 20.70 16.39 -15.49
CA GLU A 7 19.29 16.73 -15.29
C GLU A 7 18.48 15.55 -14.70
N ASP A 8 18.90 14.31 -14.97
CA ASP A 8 18.15 13.10 -14.61
C ASP A 8 18.49 12.51 -13.23
N HIS A 9 19.52 13.02 -12.53
CA HIS A 9 20.00 12.41 -11.27
C HIS A 9 20.35 13.46 -10.20
N GLN A 10 19.33 14.16 -9.71
CA GLN A 10 19.46 15.14 -8.63
C GLN A 10 19.14 14.50 -7.27
N MET A 11 20.14 14.49 -6.37
CA MET A 11 19.99 14.05 -4.98
C MET A 11 20.50 15.16 -4.06
N PRO A 12 19.77 15.55 -2.99
CA PRO A 12 18.55 14.93 -2.44
C PRO A 12 17.22 15.34 -3.11
N PRO A 13 16.16 14.51 -3.01
CA PRO A 13 14.85 14.77 -3.63
C PRO A 13 14.07 15.93 -2.97
N ILE A 14 14.47 16.35 -1.77
CA ILE A 14 13.82 17.43 -1.00
C ILE A 14 14.40 18.81 -1.38
N GLY A 15 15.38 18.86 -2.29
CA GLY A 15 15.97 20.08 -2.81
C GLY A 15 17.50 20.07 -2.75
N LYS A 16 18.12 20.99 -3.49
CA LYS A 16 19.57 21.13 -3.58
C LYS A 16 20.15 21.63 -2.26
N LEU A 17 21.22 20.96 -1.80
CA LEU A 17 22.03 21.42 -0.67
C LEU A 17 22.68 22.78 -1.00
N ALA A 18 22.96 23.58 0.02
CA ALA A 18 23.62 24.86 -0.18
C ALA A 18 25.03 24.67 -0.80
N ASP A 19 25.44 25.61 -1.66
CA ASP A 19 26.66 25.46 -2.47
C ASP A 19 27.94 25.37 -1.63
N ASP A 20 27.94 25.95 -0.43
CA ASP A 20 29.00 25.86 0.59
C ASP A 20 29.13 24.43 1.17
N GLN A 21 28.00 23.76 1.41
CA GLN A 21 27.98 22.37 1.86
C GLN A 21 28.45 21.42 0.77
N ILE A 22 28.05 21.67 -0.48
CA ILE A 22 28.52 20.90 -1.64
C ILE A 22 30.03 21.07 -1.82
N ALA A 23 30.56 22.30 -1.67
CA ALA A 23 32.00 22.57 -1.75
C ALA A 23 32.78 21.82 -0.65
N THR A 24 32.26 21.85 0.58
CA THR A 24 32.85 21.15 1.73
C THR A 24 32.89 19.64 1.49
N LEU A 25 31.79 19.05 1.01
CA LEU A 25 31.71 17.63 0.67
C LEU A 25 32.65 17.26 -0.49
N ALA A 26 32.74 18.10 -1.52
CA ALA A 26 33.65 17.88 -2.64
C ALA A 26 35.12 17.90 -2.23
N GLU A 27 35.49 18.80 -1.31
CA GLU A 27 36.84 18.84 -0.74
C GLU A 27 37.12 17.61 0.13
N TRP A 28 36.17 17.19 0.95
CA TRP A 28 36.28 15.98 1.76
C TRP A 28 36.48 14.71 0.91
N ILE A 29 35.75 14.59 -0.22
CA ILE A 29 35.95 13.52 -1.21
C ILE A 29 37.37 13.57 -1.80
N LYS A 30 37.86 14.76 -2.20
CA LYS A 30 39.22 14.93 -2.75
C LYS A 30 40.31 14.55 -1.75
N ARG A 31 40.07 14.73 -0.45
CA ARG A 31 40.98 14.33 0.63
C ARG A 31 40.99 12.82 0.89
N GLY A 32 40.22 12.03 0.13
CA GLY A 32 40.17 10.57 0.27
C GLY A 32 39.23 10.07 1.35
N LEU A 33 38.19 10.84 1.68
CA LEU A 33 37.15 10.49 2.67
C LEU A 33 37.74 10.22 4.07
N PRO A 34 38.57 11.10 4.64
CA PRO A 34 39.09 10.92 5.99
C PRO A 34 37.92 10.96 6.98
N PHE A 35 37.75 9.88 7.74
CA PHE A 35 36.67 9.69 8.70
C PHE A 35 37.26 9.43 10.09
N ASP A 36 36.87 10.23 11.09
CA ASP A 36 37.23 9.99 12.49
C ASP A 36 36.23 8.97 13.08
N PRO A 37 36.68 7.81 13.60
CA PRO A 37 35.79 6.85 14.24
C PRO A 37 34.94 7.42 15.39
N LYS A 38 35.33 8.55 15.99
CA LYS A 38 34.53 9.23 17.02
C LYS A 38 33.27 9.90 16.48
N ASP A 39 33.29 10.26 15.20
CA ASP A 39 32.16 10.87 14.49
C ASP A 39 31.25 9.80 13.86
N GLU A 40 31.51 8.51 14.16
CA GLU A 40 30.63 7.42 13.80
C GLU A 40 29.29 7.55 14.53
N VAL A 41 28.29 8.01 13.77
CA VAL A 41 26.91 8.00 14.22
C VAL A 41 26.48 6.53 14.35
N THR A 42 26.50 6.01 15.57
CA THR A 42 25.80 4.77 15.87
C THR A 42 24.31 5.05 15.68
N TYR A 43 23.73 4.50 14.62
CA TYR A 43 22.30 4.53 14.41
C TYR A 43 21.67 3.70 15.53
N HIS A 44 21.32 4.35 16.62
CA HIS A 44 20.34 3.81 17.54
C HIS A 44 19.04 3.89 16.75
N HIS A 45 18.66 2.78 16.11
CA HIS A 45 17.25 2.58 15.86
C HIS A 45 16.65 2.62 17.26
N GLU A 46 16.08 3.76 17.64
CA GLU A 46 14.98 3.74 18.57
C GLU A 46 13.98 2.84 17.85
N GLU A 47 14.05 1.53 18.12
CA GLU A 47 12.91 0.68 17.93
C GLU A 47 11.85 1.40 18.74
N GLU A 48 11.04 2.22 18.07
CA GLU A 48 9.78 2.63 18.61
C GLU A 48 9.18 1.30 19.09
N GLU A 49 9.08 1.10 20.40
CA GLU A 49 8.72 -0.19 21.03
C GLU A 49 7.40 -0.76 20.43
N ASN A 50 6.67 0.12 19.75
CA ASN A 50 5.43 -0.08 19.02
C ASN A 50 5.55 -0.73 17.64
N PHE A 51 6.73 -0.96 17.06
CA PHE A 51 6.86 -1.56 15.72
C PHE A 51 7.46 -2.97 15.69
N SER A 52 7.96 -3.49 16.81
CA SER A 52 8.40 -4.88 16.86
C SER A 52 7.19 -5.82 16.82
N ASN A 53 6.99 -6.51 15.68
CA ASN A 53 5.99 -7.58 15.53
C ASN A 53 6.43 -8.89 16.20
N THR A 54 7.67 -8.95 16.71
CA THR A 54 8.29 -10.16 17.25
C THR A 54 8.14 -10.28 18.77
N ILE A 55 7.70 -9.20 19.43
CA ILE A 55 7.46 -9.17 20.87
C ILE A 55 5.95 -9.28 21.14
N VAL A 56 5.57 -10.16 22.06
CA VAL A 56 4.18 -10.30 22.51
C VAL A 56 3.85 -9.12 23.43
N ASN A 57 3.32 -8.05 22.84
CA ASN A 57 2.82 -6.87 23.55
C ASN A 57 1.30 -6.69 23.33
N GLU A 58 0.72 -5.63 23.90
CA GLU A 58 -0.73 -5.38 23.80
C GLU A 58 -1.20 -5.17 22.35
N ARG A 59 -0.38 -4.57 21.48
CA ARG A 59 -0.69 -4.43 20.05
C ARG A 59 -0.73 -5.80 19.35
N THR A 60 0.27 -6.65 19.60
CA THR A 60 0.36 -7.99 19.00
C THR A 60 -0.82 -8.85 19.46
N LYS A 61 -1.22 -8.77 20.73
CA LYS A 61 -2.41 -9.46 21.25
C LYS A 61 -3.73 -8.93 20.66
N ALA A 62 -3.80 -7.63 20.36
CA ALA A 62 -4.97 -6.99 19.76
C ALA A 62 -5.11 -7.26 18.25
N HIS A 63 -4.13 -7.92 17.61
CA HIS A 63 -4.23 -8.27 16.20
C HIS A 63 -5.42 -9.19 15.94
N TRP A 64 -6.15 -8.95 14.85
CA TRP A 64 -7.44 -9.59 14.55
C TRP A 64 -7.39 -11.13 14.56
N ALA A 65 -6.24 -11.73 14.25
CA ALA A 65 -6.05 -13.17 14.26
C ALA A 65 -6.09 -13.82 15.67
N TYR A 66 -5.82 -13.03 16.73
CA TYR A 66 -5.79 -13.50 18.13
C TYR A 66 -6.99 -13.06 18.96
N VAL A 67 -7.88 -12.25 18.38
CA VAL A 67 -9.11 -11.81 19.02
C VAL A 67 -10.26 -12.72 18.56
N LYS A 68 -11.09 -13.16 19.50
CA LYS A 68 -12.25 -13.98 19.17
C LYS A 68 -13.21 -13.17 18.28
N PRO A 69 -13.72 -13.76 17.17
CA PRO A 69 -14.74 -13.11 16.36
C PRO A 69 -15.97 -12.76 17.21
N VAL A 70 -16.46 -11.54 17.05
CA VAL A 70 -17.67 -11.05 17.70
C VAL A 70 -18.79 -11.06 16.66
N ASP A 71 -19.97 -11.55 17.05
CA ASP A 71 -21.14 -11.52 16.19
C ASP A 71 -21.75 -10.11 16.20
N HIS A 72 -21.82 -9.49 15.02
CA HIS A 72 -22.38 -8.16 14.84
C HIS A 72 -23.68 -8.26 14.06
N ALA A 73 -24.76 -7.74 14.65
CA ALA A 73 -26.05 -7.68 13.97
C ALA A 73 -25.95 -6.74 12.73
N PRO A 74 -26.46 -7.16 11.57
CA PRO A 74 -26.40 -6.34 10.36
C PRO A 74 -27.26 -5.07 10.49
N PRO A 75 -26.82 -3.95 9.88
CA PRO A 75 -27.56 -2.70 9.87
C PRO A 75 -28.95 -2.87 9.23
N LYS A 76 -29.98 -2.32 9.87
CA LYS A 76 -31.36 -2.38 9.36
C LYS A 76 -31.63 -1.24 8.37
N GLY A 77 -32.52 -1.48 7.41
CA GLY A 77 -33.03 -0.43 6.52
C GLY A 77 -32.13 -0.05 5.34
N THR A 78 -31.07 -0.83 5.07
CA THR A 78 -30.17 -0.59 3.92
C THR A 78 -30.72 -1.11 2.60
N GLY A 79 -31.74 -1.98 2.62
CA GLY A 79 -32.27 -2.64 1.42
C GLY A 79 -31.37 -3.74 0.84
N ALA A 80 -30.29 -4.09 1.56
CA ALA A 80 -29.37 -5.15 1.18
C ALA A 80 -30.08 -6.53 1.13
N LYS A 81 -29.78 -7.32 0.11
CA LYS A 81 -30.23 -8.74 0.03
C LYS A 81 -29.39 -9.65 0.93
N HIS A 82 -28.10 -9.34 1.07
CA HIS A 82 -27.16 -10.12 1.87
C HIS A 82 -26.73 -9.33 3.13
N PRO A 83 -26.55 -9.98 4.30
CA PRO A 83 -26.14 -9.28 5.53
C PRO A 83 -24.82 -8.52 5.42
N ILE A 84 -23.85 -9.03 4.66
CA ILE A 84 -22.55 -8.35 4.45
C ILE A 84 -22.74 -7.03 3.70
N ASP A 85 -23.59 -7.02 2.66
CA ASP A 85 -23.86 -5.83 1.87
C ASP A 85 -24.51 -4.73 2.70
N ALA A 86 -25.23 -5.08 3.78
CA ALA A 86 -25.82 -4.11 4.69
C ALA A 86 -24.74 -3.25 5.37
N PHE A 87 -23.62 -3.84 5.80
CA PHE A 87 -22.50 -3.09 6.38
C PHE A 87 -21.80 -2.19 5.34
N ILE A 88 -21.64 -2.68 4.11
CA ILE A 88 -21.04 -1.91 3.02
C ILE A 88 -21.91 -0.71 2.67
N LEU A 89 -23.22 -0.92 2.49
CA LEU A 89 -24.18 0.13 2.16
C LEU A 89 -24.29 1.16 3.29
N GLU A 90 -24.26 0.75 4.55
CA GLU A 90 -24.22 1.68 5.68
C GLU A 90 -23.01 2.63 5.59
N ARG A 91 -21.82 2.07 5.31
CA ARG A 91 -20.59 2.87 5.18
C ARG A 91 -20.65 3.80 3.97
N LEU A 92 -21.08 3.30 2.81
CA LEU A 92 -21.24 4.09 1.58
C LEU A 92 -22.22 5.26 1.79
N ASN A 93 -23.35 5.01 2.46
CA ASN A 93 -24.33 6.05 2.79
C ASN A 93 -23.74 7.13 3.70
N LYS A 94 -22.95 6.73 4.72
CA LYS A 94 -22.26 7.67 5.61
C LYS A 94 -21.25 8.55 4.86
N GLU A 95 -20.55 7.98 3.89
CA GLU A 95 -19.57 8.67 3.06
C GLU A 95 -20.18 9.39 1.84
N ARG A 96 -21.50 9.25 1.63
CA ARG A 96 -22.24 9.80 0.48
C ARG A 96 -21.69 9.32 -0.87
N LEU A 97 -21.25 8.06 -0.91
CA LEU A 97 -20.75 7.40 -2.11
C LEU A 97 -21.82 6.43 -2.65
N PRO A 98 -22.07 6.40 -3.96
CA PRO A 98 -22.94 5.39 -4.55
C PRO A 98 -22.25 4.02 -4.60
N ALA A 99 -23.03 2.95 -4.50
CA ALA A 99 -22.53 1.61 -4.78
C ALA A 99 -22.33 1.41 -6.29
N ASN A 100 -21.30 0.65 -6.66
CA ASN A 100 -21.12 0.24 -8.05
C ASN A 100 -22.22 -0.73 -8.47
N GLY A 101 -22.67 -0.60 -9.72
CA GLY A 101 -23.58 -1.56 -10.32
C GLY A 101 -22.93 -2.93 -10.51
N PRO A 102 -23.74 -3.96 -10.82
CA PRO A 102 -23.22 -5.26 -11.20
C PRO A 102 -22.30 -5.14 -12.42
N ALA A 103 -21.24 -5.94 -12.45
CA ALA A 103 -20.35 -6.00 -13.60
C ALA A 103 -21.09 -6.57 -14.82
N ASP A 104 -20.67 -6.15 -16.02
CA ASP A 104 -21.17 -6.69 -17.28
C ASP A 104 -20.77 -8.16 -17.44
N ALA A 105 -21.57 -8.90 -18.22
CA ALA A 105 -21.38 -10.33 -18.44
C ALA A 105 -19.99 -10.66 -18.99
N ALA A 106 -19.45 -9.86 -19.92
CA ALA A 106 -18.11 -10.07 -20.46
C ALA A 106 -17.01 -9.90 -19.39
N THR A 107 -17.13 -8.90 -18.51
CA THR A 107 -16.22 -8.74 -17.37
C THR A 107 -16.32 -9.89 -16.37
N LEU A 108 -17.53 -10.37 -16.07
CA LEU A 108 -17.72 -11.52 -15.18
C LEU A 108 -17.05 -12.78 -15.74
N LEU A 109 -17.27 -13.08 -17.03
CA LEU A 109 -16.63 -14.21 -17.70
C LEU A 109 -15.11 -14.09 -17.66
N ARG A 110 -14.57 -12.92 -17.97
CA ARG A 110 -13.12 -12.68 -17.95
C ARG A 110 -12.52 -12.93 -16.56
N ARG A 111 -13.17 -12.43 -15.50
CA ARG A 111 -12.72 -12.64 -14.10
C ARG A 111 -12.73 -14.12 -13.74
N ALA A 112 -13.84 -14.82 -14.01
CA ALA A 112 -13.95 -16.24 -13.77
C ALA A 112 -12.88 -17.05 -14.52
N HIS A 113 -12.57 -16.69 -15.77
CA HIS A 113 -11.55 -17.36 -16.56
C HIS A 113 -10.14 -17.15 -15.99
N PHE A 114 -9.81 -15.93 -15.55
CA PHE A 114 -8.55 -15.68 -14.87
C PHE A 114 -8.44 -16.42 -13.55
N ASP A 115 -9.50 -16.45 -12.74
CA ASP A 115 -9.48 -17.09 -11.42
C ASP A 115 -9.40 -18.62 -11.53
N LEU A 116 -10.13 -19.23 -12.48
CA LEU A 116 -10.24 -20.68 -12.60
C LEU A 116 -9.19 -21.30 -13.54
N VAL A 117 -8.83 -20.60 -14.61
CA VAL A 117 -7.96 -21.13 -15.69
C VAL A 117 -6.60 -20.42 -15.71
N GLY A 118 -6.53 -19.18 -15.24
CA GLY A 118 -5.30 -18.36 -15.28
C GLY A 118 -5.01 -17.72 -16.65
N LEU A 119 -5.89 -17.93 -17.63
CA LEU A 119 -5.76 -17.38 -18.99
C LEU A 119 -7.04 -16.61 -19.36
N PRO A 120 -6.96 -15.59 -20.23
CA PRO A 120 -8.14 -14.89 -20.71
C PRO A 120 -9.04 -15.82 -21.55
N PRO A 121 -10.36 -15.59 -21.58
CA PRO A 121 -11.26 -16.35 -22.43
C PRO A 121 -11.01 -16.04 -23.90
N LYS A 122 -11.28 -17.01 -24.79
CA LYS A 122 -11.26 -16.80 -26.24
C LYS A 122 -12.45 -15.96 -26.66
N ILE A 123 -12.31 -15.26 -27.78
CA ILE A 123 -13.37 -14.40 -28.34
C ILE A 123 -14.66 -15.21 -28.58
N GLU A 124 -14.55 -16.43 -29.10
CA GLU A 124 -15.70 -17.32 -29.36
C GLU A 124 -16.45 -17.70 -28.07
N GLU A 125 -15.74 -17.89 -26.97
CA GLU A 125 -16.31 -18.22 -25.66
C GLU A 125 -17.06 -17.02 -25.08
N VAL A 126 -16.53 -15.80 -25.27
CA VAL A 126 -17.21 -14.56 -24.90
C VAL A 126 -18.49 -14.38 -25.70
N ASP A 127 -18.44 -14.55 -27.02
CA ASP A 127 -19.60 -14.40 -27.90
C ASP A 127 -20.70 -15.43 -27.61
N SER A 128 -20.30 -16.67 -27.27
CA SER A 128 -21.24 -17.70 -26.84
C SER A 128 -21.93 -17.33 -25.52
N PHE A 129 -21.16 -16.86 -24.55
CA PHE A 129 -21.68 -16.51 -23.22
C PHE A 129 -22.60 -15.28 -23.25
N LEU A 130 -22.33 -14.32 -24.13
CA LEU A 130 -23.18 -13.13 -24.29
C LEU A 130 -24.51 -13.41 -24.99
N LYS A 131 -24.68 -14.59 -25.60
CA LYS A 131 -25.89 -14.99 -26.34
C LYS A 131 -26.83 -15.90 -25.54
N ASP A 132 -26.41 -16.36 -24.37
CA ASP A 132 -27.18 -17.18 -23.43
C ASP A 132 -28.01 -16.28 -22.49
#